data_AF-A0A965QCP1-F1
#
_entry.id   AF-A0A965QCP1-F1
#
_cell.length_a   1.000
_cell.length_b   1.000
_cell.length_c   1.000
_cell.angle_alpha   90.00
_cell.angle_beta   90.00
_cell.angle_gamma   90.00
#
_symmetry.space_group_name_H-M   'P 1'
#
loop_
_entity.id
_entity.type
_entity.pdbx_description
1 polymer ?
#
loop_
_entity_poly.entity_id
_entity_poly.type
_entity_poly.pdbx_seq_one_letter_code
_entity_poly.pdbx_strand_id
1 'polypeptide(L)'
;MKNISRRLLRTAITFMMRLCSRSYQLVPGSRSVILAPHQDDEAFGCAALILTRRKLNLPVNIIYLTDGAGSHPNHPQLSPSNLAILRRAELGLDPNGGNAP
;
A
#
# COMPACT_ATOMS: atom_id res chain seq x y z
N MET A 1 25.67 -1.78 24.39
CA MET A 1 26.45 -2.00 23.14
C MET A 1 25.61 -2.51 21.97
N LYS A 2 24.78 -3.57 22.12
CA LYS A 2 23.95 -4.15 21.04
C LYS A 2 22.98 -3.16 20.35
N ASN A 3 22.51 -2.13 21.06
CA ASN A 3 21.59 -1.13 20.49
C ASN A 3 22.32 -0.08 19.62
N ILE A 4 23.59 0.21 19.93
CA ILE A 4 24.41 1.17 19.18
C ILE A 4 24.84 0.55 17.86
N SER A 5 25.28 -0.71 17.86
CA SER A 5 25.63 -1.42 16.62
C SER A 5 24.43 -1.58 15.68
N ARG A 6 23.23 -1.89 16.21
CA ARG A 6 21.99 -1.93 15.41
C ARG A 6 21.63 -0.58 14.79
N ARG A 7 21.79 0.52 15.54
CA ARG A 7 21.55 1.88 15.01
C ARG A 7 22.52 2.23 13.91
N LEU A 8 23.81 1.98 14.12
CA LEU A 8 24.85 2.23 13.11
C LEU A 8 24.61 1.41 11.84
N LEU A 9 24.32 0.12 11.99
CA LEU A 9 24.02 -0.76 10.87
C LEU A 9 22.79 -0.29 10.08
N ARG A 10 21.69 0.05 10.77
CA ARG A 10 20.47 0.55 10.12
C ARG A 10 20.71 1.86 9.39
N THR A 11 21.47 2.79 9.98
CA THR A 11 21.84 4.06 9.34
C THR A 11 22.71 3.80 8.11
N ALA A 12 23.71 2.93 8.20
CA ALA A 12 24.56 2.56 7.06
C ALA A 12 23.76 1.93 5.92
N ILE A 13 22.86 0.97 6.21
CA ILE A 13 21.97 0.35 5.22
C ILE A 13 21.07 1.40 4.57
N THR A 14 20.45 2.27 5.37
CA THR A 14 19.55 3.33 4.85
C THR A 14 20.32 4.30 3.95
N PHE A 15 21.53 4.69 4.35
CA PHE A 15 22.39 5.58 3.58
C PHE A 15 22.81 4.92 2.26
N MET A 16 23.26 3.66 2.31
CA MET A 16 23.60 2.88 1.13
C MET A 16 22.40 2.73 0.19
N MET A 17 21.21 2.39 0.70
CA MET A 17 20.00 2.29 -0.11
C MET A 17 19.66 3.62 -0.81
N ARG A 18 19.86 4.76 -0.14
CA ARG A 18 19.66 6.08 -0.76
C ARG A 18 20.67 6.35 -1.86
N LEU A 19 21.96 6.08 -1.62
CA LEU A 19 23.01 6.29 -2.62
C LEU A 19 22.87 5.37 -3.84
N CYS A 20 22.44 4.13 -3.63
CA CYS A 20 22.22 3.17 -4.69
C CYS A 20 20.82 3.25 -5.32
N SER A 21 19.93 4.11 -4.80
CA SER A 21 18.59 4.27 -5.36
C SER A 21 18.65 5.00 -6.71
N ARG A 22 17.82 4.55 -7.65
CA ARG A 22 17.63 5.20 -8.94
C ARG A 22 16.20 5.70 -9.03
N SER A 23 16.03 6.92 -9.53
CA SER A 23 14.69 7.46 -9.79
C SER A 23 13.96 6.55 -10.77
N TYR A 24 12.74 6.17 -10.41
CA TYR A 24 11.86 5.44 -11.30
C TYR A 24 11.41 6.37 -12.44
N GLN A 25 11.70 5.98 -13.68
CA GLN A 25 11.31 6.76 -14.85
C GLN A 25 9.91 6.37 -15.30
N LEU A 26 9.02 7.37 -15.40
CA LEU A 26 7.68 7.18 -15.92
C LEU A 26 7.71 7.24 -17.44
N VAL A 27 7.43 6.09 -18.08
CA VAL A 27 7.35 6.00 -19.53
C VAL A 27 5.94 6.40 -19.99
N PRO A 28 5.77 7.38 -20.90
CA PRO A 28 4.47 7.71 -21.48
C PRO A 28 3.78 6.47 -22.07
N GLY A 29 2.46 6.33 -21.87
CA GLY A 29 1.70 5.17 -22.34
C GLY A 29 1.89 3.87 -21.53
N SER A 30 2.84 3.82 -20.59
CA SER A 30 3.02 2.67 -19.71
C SER A 30 1.86 2.52 -18.71
N ARG A 31 1.74 1.33 -18.12
CA ARG A 31 0.81 1.03 -17.02
C ARG A 31 1.57 0.60 -15.78
N SER A 32 1.03 0.88 -14.60
CA SER A 32 1.56 0.34 -13.33
C SER A 32 0.49 -0.49 -12.64
N VAL A 33 0.92 -1.63 -12.09
CA VAL A 33 0.13 -2.48 -11.20
C VAL A 33 0.79 -2.47 -9.84
N ILE A 34 0.03 -2.15 -8.80
CA ILE A 34 0.47 -2.16 -7.42
C ILE A 34 -0.17 -3.36 -6.75
N LEU A 35 0.67 -4.22 -6.17
CA LEU A 35 0.22 -5.36 -5.36
C LEU A 35 0.29 -4.92 -3.90
N ALA A 36 -0.86 -4.82 -3.24
CA ALA A 36 -1.00 -4.41 -1.86
C ALA A 36 -1.48 -5.61 -1.02
N PRO A 37 -0.77 -6.02 0.03
CA PRO A 37 -1.18 -7.16 0.85
C PRO A 37 -2.60 -7.03 1.39
N HIS A 38 -2.94 -5.85 1.92
CA HIS A 38 -4.29 -5.47 2.32
C HIS A 38 -4.62 -4.07 1.79
N GLN A 39 -5.85 -3.61 2.02
CA GLN A 39 -6.22 -2.22 1.78
C GLN A 39 -5.28 -1.26 2.55
N ASP A 40 -5.16 -0.01 2.14
CA ASP A 40 -4.29 1.04 2.70
C ASP A 40 -2.77 0.86 2.51
N ASP A 41 -2.26 -0.36 2.30
CA ASP A 41 -0.82 -0.62 2.14
C ASP A 41 -0.24 0.14 0.93
N GLU A 42 -1.03 0.33 -0.14
CA GLU A 42 -0.65 1.13 -1.31
C GLU A 42 -0.50 2.61 -0.99
N ALA A 43 -1.31 3.13 -0.05
CA ALA A 43 -1.23 4.52 0.36
C ALA A 43 0.09 4.76 1.12
N PHE A 44 0.46 3.87 2.04
CA PHE A 44 1.72 3.99 2.77
C PHE A 44 2.95 3.71 1.91
N GLY A 45 2.88 2.68 1.05
CA GLY A 45 4.03 2.23 0.28
C GLY A 45 4.23 2.96 -1.06
N CYS A 46 3.14 3.42 -1.69
CA CYS A 46 3.13 3.81 -3.10
C CYS A 46 2.38 5.13 -3.40
N ALA A 47 1.88 5.89 -2.41
CA ALA A 47 1.10 7.11 -2.67
C ALA A 47 1.78 8.09 -3.63
N ALA A 48 3.08 8.36 -3.46
CA ALA A 48 3.82 9.26 -4.33
C ALA A 48 3.81 8.79 -5.80
N LEU A 49 3.98 7.49 -6.05
CA LEU A 49 3.93 6.91 -7.38
C LEU A 49 2.51 7.00 -7.98
N ILE A 50 1.49 6.64 -7.20
CA ILE A 50 0.07 6.70 -7.60
C ILE A 50 -0.28 8.13 -8.02
N LEU A 51 -0.03 9.11 -7.14
CA LEU A 51 -0.35 10.52 -7.39
C LEU A 51 0.40 11.05 -8.61
N THR A 52 1.69 10.74 -8.74
CA THR A 52 2.49 11.21 -9.89
C THR A 52 1.94 10.66 -11.20
N ARG A 53 1.58 9.37 -11.25
CA ARG A 53 1.00 8.75 -12.45
C ARG A 53 -0.38 9.31 -12.77
N ARG A 54 -1.24 9.48 -11.76
CA ARG A 54 -2.59 10.06 -11.95
C ARG A 54 -2.52 11.51 -12.45
N LYS A 55 -1.60 12.33 -11.94
CA LYS A 55 -1.37 13.70 -12.44
C LYS A 55 -0.96 13.75 -13.93
N LEU A 56 -0.28 12.71 -14.40
CA LEU A 56 0.13 12.56 -15.80
C LEU A 56 -0.92 11.81 -16.66
N ASN A 57 -2.13 11.57 -16.13
CA ASN A 57 -3.17 10.77 -16.78
C ASN A 57 -2.70 9.36 -17.20
N LEU A 58 -1.72 8.80 -16.49
CA LEU A 58 -1.23 7.45 -16.73
C LEU A 58 -2.02 6.44 -15.87
N PRO A 59 -2.40 5.27 -16.42
CA PRO A 59 -3.17 4.28 -15.70
C PRO A 59 -2.35 3.65 -14.55
N VAL A 60 -3.07 3.40 -13.46
CA VAL A 60 -2.60 2.70 -12.26
C VAL A 60 -3.71 1.77 -11.82
N ASN A 61 -3.40 0.50 -11.66
CA ASN A 61 -4.30 -0.50 -11.08
C ASN A 61 -3.72 -0.97 -9.76
N ILE A 62 -4.58 -1.15 -8.76
CA ILE A 62 -4.19 -1.68 -7.45
C ILE A 62 -4.90 -3.02 -7.29
N ILE A 63 -4.14 -4.03 -6.85
CA ILE A 63 -4.65 -5.37 -6.56
C ILE A 63 -4.40 -5.63 -5.08
N TYR A 64 -5.48 -5.77 -4.33
CA TYR A 64 -5.44 -6.18 -2.93
C TYR A 64 -5.39 -7.71 -2.85
N LEU A 65 -4.39 -8.25 -2.15
CA LEU A 65 -4.19 -9.70 -2.08
C LEU A 65 -5.12 -10.38 -1.07
N THR A 66 -5.64 -9.62 -0.11
CA THR A 66 -6.52 -10.11 0.95
C THR A 66 -7.61 -9.07 1.26
N ASP A 67 -8.62 -9.46 2.04
CA ASP A 67 -9.71 -8.59 2.47
C ASP A 67 -9.43 -7.81 3.76
N GLY A 68 -8.24 -7.97 4.37
CA GLY A 68 -7.87 -7.20 5.56
C GLY A 68 -8.52 -7.62 6.87
N ALA A 69 -9.35 -8.66 6.87
CA ALA A 69 -10.17 -9.09 8.01
C ALA A 69 -9.36 -9.49 9.25
N GLY A 70 -8.15 -10.01 9.04
CA GLY A 70 -7.26 -10.50 10.11
C GLY A 70 -6.46 -9.42 10.84
N SER A 71 -6.61 -8.14 10.48
CA SER A 71 -5.80 -7.06 11.06
C SER A 71 -6.08 -6.82 12.55
N HIS A 72 -7.31 -7.06 13.01
CA HIS A 72 -7.74 -6.78 14.39
C HIS A 72 -8.61 -7.91 14.96
N PRO A 73 -8.04 -9.11 15.18
CA PRO A 73 -8.81 -10.31 15.55
C PRO A 73 -9.52 -10.21 16.91
N ASN A 74 -9.03 -9.34 17.80
CA ASN A 74 -9.57 -9.16 19.15
C ASN A 74 -10.36 -7.85 19.30
N HIS A 75 -10.79 -7.22 18.19
CA HIS A 75 -11.55 -5.99 18.26
C HIS A 75 -12.91 -6.25 18.95
N PRO A 76 -13.29 -5.48 19.98
CA PRO A 76 -14.46 -5.80 20.81
C PRO A 76 -15.79 -5.67 20.06
N GLN A 77 -15.82 -4.93 18.95
CA GLN A 77 -17.06 -4.58 18.22
C GLN A 77 -17.02 -4.94 16.73
N LEU A 78 -15.88 -5.39 16.20
CA LEU A 78 -15.70 -5.66 14.78
C LEU A 78 -15.31 -7.12 14.62
N SER A 79 -16.24 -7.93 14.11
CA SER A 79 -15.90 -9.27 13.63
C SER A 79 -15.02 -9.15 12.38
N PRO A 80 -14.20 -10.18 12.07
CA PRO A 80 -13.43 -10.21 10.82
C PRO A 80 -14.28 -9.98 9.57
N SER A 81 -15.50 -10.53 9.53
CA SER A 81 -16.45 -10.34 8.41
C SER A 81 -16.91 -8.89 8.27
N ASN A 82 -17.26 -8.23 9.38
CA ASN A 82 -17.68 -6.82 9.37
C ASN A 82 -16.53 -5.91 8.99
N LEU A 83 -15.31 -6.24 9.44
CA LEU A 83 -14.11 -5.51 9.08
C LEU A 83 -13.83 -5.62 7.57
N ALA A 84 -13.91 -6.82 6.97
CA ALA A 84 -13.76 -6.98 5.52
C ALA A 84 -14.77 -6.13 4.72
N ILE A 85 -16.02 -6.04 5.18
CA ILE A 85 -17.04 -5.19 4.55
C ILE A 85 -16.67 -3.72 4.66
N LEU A 86 -16.27 -3.26 5.86
CA LEU A 86 -15.84 -1.89 6.09
C LEU A 86 -14.66 -1.52 5.18
N ARG A 87 -13.66 -2.40 5.05
CA ARG A 87 -12.49 -2.16 4.20
C ARG A 87 -12.80 -2.14 2.71
N ARG A 88 -13.83 -2.86 2.25
CA ARG A 88 -14.33 -2.70 0.87
C ARG A 88 -15.01 -1.35 0.68
N ALA A 89 -15.81 -0.91 1.66
CA ALA A 89 -16.48 0.38 1.62
C ALA A 89 -15.49 1.56 1.61
N GLU A 90 -14.33 1.45 2.28
CA GLU A 90 -13.23 2.42 2.21
C GLU A 90 -12.72 2.65 0.79
N LEU A 91 -12.81 1.62 -0.08
CA LEU A 91 -12.45 1.69 -1.49
C LEU A 91 -13.59 2.20 -2.39
N GLY A 92 -14.76 2.52 -1.83
CA GLY A 92 -15.97 2.84 -2.59
C GLY A 92 -16.61 1.61 -3.26
N LEU A 93 -16.27 0.40 -2.80
CA LEU A 93 -16.85 -0.84 -3.31
C LEU A 93 -18.03 -1.29 -2.44
N ASP A 94 -19.04 -1.84 -3.08
CA ASP A 94 -20.15 -2.50 -2.41
C ASP A 94 -19.71 -3.86 -1.78
N PRO A 95 -20.55 -4.50 -0.95
CA PRO A 95 -20.20 -5.77 -0.30
C PRO A 95 -19.89 -6.92 -1.26
N ASN A 96 -20.36 -6.82 -2.51
CA ASN A 96 -20.22 -7.84 -3.56
C ASN A 96 -19.07 -7.53 -4.54
N GLY A 97 -18.34 -6.41 -4.35
CA GLY A 97 -17.24 -5.98 -5.22
C GLY A 97 -17.66 -5.16 -6.44
N GLY A 98 -18.91 -4.70 -6.50
CA GLY A 98 -19.36 -3.66 -7.43
C GLY A 98 -18.99 -2.25 -6.95
N ASN A 99 -19.18 -1.23 -7.80
CA ASN A 99 -19.09 0.16 -7.33
C ASN A 99 -20.29 0.45 -6.43
N ALA A 100 -20.06 1.01 -5.24
CA ALA A 100 -21.13 1.52 -4.39
C ALA A 100 -21.90 2.64 -5.13
N PRO A 101 -23.22 2.78 -4.90
CA PRO A 101 -24.05 3.80 -5.55
C PRO A 101 -23.60 5.24 -5.23
#